data_AF-A0A368ER17-F1
#
_entry.id   AF-A0A368ER17-F1
#
_cell.length_a   1.000
_cell.length_b   1.000
_cell.length_c   1.000
_cell.angle_alpha   90.00
_cell.angle_beta   90.00
_cell.angle_gamma   90.00
#
_symmetry.space_group_name_H-M   'P 1'
#
loop_
_entity.id
_entity.type
_entity.pdbx_description
1 polymer ?
#
loop_
_entity_poly.entity_id
_entity_poly.type
_entity_poly.pdbx_seq_one_letter_code
_entity_poly.pdbx_strand_id
1 'polypeptide(L)'
;MDDRGETYTSYSMSMKTERLQVLIETEQRERLERVAARRGVSVASLVRRAIDVAYPSGLEQKAAIAAGILAAAPMDVSEPEDLRAELDTIRGRA
;
A
#
# COMPACT_ATOMS: atom_id res chain seq x y z
N MET A 1 -6.39 -27.43 -27.57
CA MET A 1 -5.93 -28.50 -26.65
C MET A 1 -4.42 -28.55 -26.76
N ASP A 2 -3.62 -27.89 -25.93
CA ASP A 2 -3.87 -27.23 -24.65
C ASP A 2 -2.85 -26.07 -24.57
N ASP A 3 -3.39 -24.90 -24.26
CA ASP A 3 -2.74 -23.60 -24.17
C ASP A 3 -2.35 -23.43 -22.70
N ARG A 4 -1.09 -23.75 -22.37
CA ARG A 4 -0.56 -23.50 -21.04
C ARG A 4 0.14 -22.15 -21.04
N GLY A 5 -0.69 -21.11 -20.95
CA GLY A 5 -0.29 -19.75 -20.63
C GLY A 5 0.61 -19.74 -19.40
N GLU A 6 1.88 -19.47 -19.64
CA GLU A 6 2.86 -19.14 -18.61
C GLU A 6 2.30 -18.01 -17.76
N THR A 7 2.06 -18.31 -16.49
CA THR A 7 1.64 -17.33 -15.50
C THR A 7 2.84 -16.45 -15.18
N TYR A 8 3.15 -15.48 -16.03
CA TYR A 8 4.13 -14.46 -15.72
C TYR A 8 3.48 -13.50 -14.72
N THR A 9 3.59 -13.84 -13.44
CA THR A 9 3.33 -12.93 -12.33
C THR A 9 4.16 -11.67 -12.57
N SER A 10 3.51 -10.63 -13.09
CA SER A 10 4.10 -9.32 -13.32
C SER A 10 4.53 -8.75 -11.96
N TYR A 11 5.79 -8.97 -11.61
CA TYR A 11 6.48 -8.18 -10.61
C TYR A 11 6.66 -6.79 -11.19
N SER A 12 5.72 -5.89 -10.90
CA SER A 12 5.91 -4.45 -11.12
C SER A 12 7.06 -3.96 -10.23
N MET A 13 8.30 -4.10 -10.71
CA MET A 13 9.41 -3.27 -10.25
C MET A 13 9.08 -1.85 -10.69
N SER A 14 8.41 -1.07 -9.85
CA SER A 14 8.24 0.37 -10.09
C SER A 14 9.63 1.03 -10.14
N MET A 15 10.18 1.19 -11.34
CA MET A 15 11.41 1.94 -11.58
C MET A 15 11.21 3.36 -11.06
N LYS A 16 12.11 3.80 -10.19
CA LYS A 16 12.17 5.20 -9.74
C LYS A 16 13.01 5.98 -10.74
N THR A 17 12.48 7.08 -11.25
CA THR A 17 13.09 7.87 -12.35
C THR A 17 14.02 8.97 -11.85
N GLU A 18 13.81 9.44 -10.61
CA GLU A 18 14.53 10.59 -10.05
C GLU A 18 15.48 10.18 -8.91
N ARG A 19 16.64 10.84 -8.83
CA ARG A 19 17.62 10.67 -7.75
C ARG A 19 17.77 11.96 -6.94
N LEU A 20 17.43 11.86 -5.65
CA LEU A 20 17.67 12.91 -4.66
C LEU A 20 18.92 12.56 -3.83
N GLN A 21 19.85 13.51 -3.69
CA GLN A 21 20.99 13.41 -2.77
C GLN A 21 20.75 14.35 -1.58
N VAL A 22 20.86 13.83 -0.36
CA VAL A 22 20.66 14.58 0.88
C VAL A 22 21.84 14.33 1.79
N LEU A 23 22.45 15.40 2.30
CA LEU A 23 23.48 15.31 3.32
C LEU A 23 22.82 15.07 4.68
N ILE A 24 23.34 14.10 5.43
CA ILE A 24 22.83 13.70 6.74
C ILE A 24 24.00 13.51 7.70
N GLU A 25 23.71 13.58 8.99
CA GLU A 25 24.71 13.31 10.02
C GLU A 25 25.13 11.84 10.02
N THR A 26 26.37 11.57 10.45
CA THR A 26 26.90 10.20 10.57
C THR A 26 26.01 9.32 11.43
N GLU A 27 25.51 9.84 12.56
CA GLU A 27 24.61 9.10 13.46
C GLU A 27 23.29 8.71 12.75
N GLN A 28 22.76 9.59 11.90
CA GLN A 28 21.55 9.31 11.13
C GLN A 28 21.79 8.18 10.13
N ARG A 29 22.95 8.18 9.46
CA ARG A 29 23.35 7.12 8.54
C ARG A 29 23.47 5.77 9.26
N GLU A 30 24.19 5.71 10.38
CA GLU A 30 24.36 4.49 11.17
C GLU A 30 23.03 3.93 11.68
N ARG A 31 22.13 4.82 12.13
CA ARG A 31 20.79 4.42 12.58
C ARG A 31 19.99 3.81 11.43
N LEU A 32 20.03 4.40 10.24
CA LEU A 32 19.35 3.87 9.06
C LEU A 32 19.90 2.51 8.64
N GLU A 33 21.23 2.33 8.62
CA GLU A 33 21.87 1.06 8.28
C GLU A 33 21.48 -0.05 9.26
N ARG A 34 21.49 0.24 10.57
CA ARG A 34 21.10 -0.72 11.61
C ARG A 34 19.64 -1.16 11.45
N VAL A 35 18.73 -0.22 11.19
CA VAL A 35 17.31 -0.53 11.01
C VAL A 35 17.07 -1.29 9.71
N ALA A 36 17.79 -0.94 8.65
CA ALA A 36 17.74 -1.60 7.34
C ALA A 36 18.18 -3.07 7.46
N ALA A 37 19.33 -3.31 8.09
CA ALA A 37 19.86 -4.65 8.35
C ALA A 37 18.89 -5.48 9.19
N ARG A 38 18.38 -4.93 10.31
CA ARG A 38 17.42 -5.61 11.18
C ARG A 38 16.12 -6.00 10.45
N ARG A 39 15.70 -5.23 9.45
CA ARG A 39 14.45 -5.45 8.70
C ARG A 39 14.65 -6.20 7.39
N GLY A 40 15.90 -6.49 6.99
CA GLY A 40 16.19 -7.11 5.69
C GLY A 40 15.78 -6.26 4.48
N VAL A 41 15.83 -4.92 4.61
CA VAL A 41 15.47 -3.98 3.53
C VAL A 41 16.60 -2.98 3.26
N SER A 42 16.56 -2.31 2.12
CA SER A 42 17.53 -1.25 1.82
C SER A 42 17.27 0.03 2.64
N VAL A 43 18.32 0.82 2.89
CA VAL A 43 18.20 2.17 3.44
C VAL A 43 17.28 3.03 2.58
N ALA A 44 17.39 2.93 1.25
CA ALA A 44 16.52 3.66 0.33
C ALA A 44 15.03 3.32 0.53
N SER A 45 14.69 2.05 0.80
CA SER A 45 13.30 1.65 1.10
C SER A 45 12.79 2.29 2.40
N LEU A 46 13.63 2.42 3.43
CA LEU A 46 13.25 3.11 4.66
C LEU A 46 13.02 4.59 4.44
N VAL A 47 13.92 5.27 3.71
CA VAL A 47 13.80 6.70 3.43
C VAL A 47 12.55 6.99 2.62
N ARG A 48 12.25 6.20 1.57
CA ARG A 48 11.02 6.35 0.80
C ARG A 48 9.78 6.18 1.67
N ARG A 49 9.75 5.15 2.52
CA ARG A 49 8.63 4.95 3.45
C ARG A 49 8.48 6.10 4.44
N ALA A 50 9.59 6.65 4.93
CA ALA A 50 9.56 7.81 5.82
C ALA A 50 8.99 9.05 5.11
N ILE A 51 9.36 9.27 3.84
CA ILE A 51 8.77 10.31 2.99
C ILE A 51 7.27 10.10 2.82
N ASP A 52 6.83 8.90 2.45
CA ASP A 52 5.40 8.61 2.24
C ASP A 52 4.58 8.77 3.53
N VAL A 53 5.18 8.55 4.70
CA VAL A 53 4.53 8.73 6.01
C VAL A 53 4.48 10.22 6.41
N ALA A 54 5.58 10.95 6.21
CA ALA A 54 5.66 12.37 6.58
C ALA A 54 4.93 13.28 5.58
N TYR A 55 4.94 12.91 4.30
CA TYR A 55 4.37 13.63 3.18
C TYR A 55 3.50 12.69 2.34
N PRO A 56 2.40 12.20 2.90
CA PRO A 56 1.52 11.28 2.19
C PRO A 56 0.95 11.94 0.93
N SER A 57 1.11 11.27 -0.20
CA SER A 57 0.49 11.68 -1.45
C SER A 57 -1.02 11.47 -1.39
N GLY A 58 -1.76 12.35 -2.07
CA GLY A 58 -3.22 12.21 -2.22
C GLY A 58 -4.00 12.42 -0.93
N LEU A 59 -3.49 13.20 0.05
CA LEU A 59 -4.30 13.59 1.22
C LEU A 59 -5.61 14.26 0.81
N GLU A 60 -5.58 15.15 -0.17
CA GLU A 60 -6.79 15.80 -0.70
C GLU A 60 -7.74 14.80 -1.36
N GLN A 61 -7.20 13.88 -2.17
CA GLN A 61 -7.97 12.79 -2.77
C GLN A 61 -8.62 11.90 -1.70
N LYS A 62 -7.87 11.53 -0.66
CA LYS A 62 -8.37 10.73 0.47
C LYS A 62 -9.42 11.49 1.28
N ALA A 63 -9.20 12.78 1.52
CA ALA A 63 -10.17 13.64 2.20
C ALA A 63 -11.46 13.77 1.39
N ALA A 64 -11.37 13.93 0.06
CA ALA A 64 -12.52 13.98 -0.82
C ALA A 64 -13.31 12.65 -0.84
N ILE A 65 -12.61 11.51 -0.89
CA ILE A 65 -13.26 10.18 -0.79
C ILE A 65 -13.93 10.02 0.57
N ALA A 66 -13.24 10.35 1.67
CA ALA A 66 -13.79 10.26 3.02
C ALA A 66 -15.03 11.16 3.18
N ALA A 67 -14.96 12.40 2.66
CA ALA A 67 -16.09 13.31 2.65
C ALA A 67 -17.26 12.72 1.83
N GLY A 68 -16.99 12.12 0.67
CA GLY A 68 -18.01 11.44 -0.12
C GLY A 68 -18.68 10.27 0.61
N ILE A 69 -17.90 9.44 1.31
CA ILE A 69 -18.42 8.33 2.13
C ILE A 69 -19.29 8.87 3.27
N LEU A 70 -18.83 9.91 3.97
CA LEU A 70 -19.54 10.49 5.11
C LEU A 70 -20.79 11.29 4.68
N ALA A 71 -20.79 11.84 3.48
CA ALA A 71 -21.94 12.56 2.91
C ALA A 71 -22.99 11.62 2.29
N ALA A 72 -22.64 10.34 2.07
CA ALA A 72 -23.60 9.37 1.56
C ALA A 72 -24.74 9.17 2.56
N ALA A 73 -25.96 9.06 2.05
CA ALA A 73 -27.11 8.74 2.87
C ALA A 73 -26.89 7.37 3.54
N PRO A 74 -27.13 7.22 4.86
CA PRO A 74 -27.07 5.92 5.52
C PRO A 74 -27.97 4.93 4.79
N MET A 75 -27.41 3.79 4.42
CA MET A 75 -28.15 2.70 3.79
C MET A 75 -28.53 1.68 4.85
N ASP A 76 -29.76 1.18 4.75
CA ASP A 76 -30.19 0.02 5.52
C ASP A 76 -29.43 -1.21 5.02
N VAL A 77 -28.70 -1.86 5.91
CA VAL A 77 -27.82 -2.99 5.58
C VAL A 77 -28.06 -4.12 6.57
N SER A 78 -28.05 -5.35 6.03
CA SER A 78 -28.15 -6.56 6.83
C SER A 78 -26.99 -6.70 7.80
N GLU A 79 -27.15 -7.57 8.80
CA GLU A 79 -26.13 -7.83 9.80
C GLU A 79 -24.82 -8.32 9.14
N PRO A 80 -23.65 -8.05 9.74
CA PRO A 80 -22.35 -8.38 9.15
C PRO A 80 -22.18 -9.86 8.78
N GLU A 81 -22.83 -10.78 9.50
CA GLU A 81 -22.77 -12.22 9.23
C GLU A 81 -23.51 -12.59 7.93
N ASP A 82 -24.69 -12.00 7.72
CA ASP A 82 -25.50 -12.22 6.51
C ASP A 82 -24.82 -11.65 5.27
N LEU A 83 -24.28 -10.42 5.38
CA LEU A 83 -23.50 -9.80 4.30
C LEU A 83 -22.26 -10.62 3.95
N ARG A 84 -21.61 -11.23 4.93
CA ARG A 84 -20.45 -12.09 4.70
C ARG A 84 -20.85 -13.37 3.96
N ALA A 85 -21.94 -14.01 4.38
CA ALA A 85 -22.47 -15.20 3.72
C ALA A 85 -22.88 -14.92 2.26
N GLU A 86 -23.50 -13.76 2.01
CA GLU A 86 -23.81 -13.28 0.66
C GLU A 86 -22.53 -13.11 -0.17
N LEU A 87 -21.51 -12.43 0.37
CA LEU A 87 -20.22 -12.24 -0.32
C LEU A 87 -19.50 -13.56 -0.62
N ASP A 88 -19.54 -14.52 0.30
CA ASP A 88 -18.92 -15.84 0.10
C ASP A 88 -19.66 -16.65 -0.99
N THR A 89 -20.99 -16.51 -1.07
CA THR A 89 -21.81 -17.06 -2.16
C THR A 89 -21.41 -16.44 -3.50
N ILE A 90 -21.33 -15.10 -3.59
CA ILE A 90 -20.93 -14.38 -4.82
C ILE A 90 -19.51 -14.77 -5.27
N ARG A 91 -18.60 -15.02 -4.32
CA ARG A 91 -17.21 -15.39 -4.59
C ARG A 91 -16.99 -16.88 -4.83
N GLY A 92 -18.03 -17.71 -4.76
CA GLY A 92 -17.96 -19.16 -4.94
C GLY A 92 -17.16 -19.87 -3.84
N ARG A 93 -17.20 -19.36 -2.62
CA ARG A 93 -16.51 -19.90 -1.43
C ARG A 93 -17.45 -20.60 -0.44
N ALA A 94 -18.72 -20.74 -0.81
CA ALA A 94 -19.76 -21.40 -0.04
C ALA A 94 -19.52 -22.92 0.05
#